data_AF-A0A367Z1H8-F1
#
_entry.id   AF-A0A367Z1H8-F1
#
_cell.length_a   1.000
_cell.length_b   1.000
_cell.length_c   1.000
_cell.angle_alpha   90.00
_cell.angle_beta   90.00
_cell.angle_gamma   90.00
#
_symmetry.space_group_name_H-M   'P 1'
#
loop_
_entity.id
_entity.type
_entity.pdbx_description
1 polymer ?
#
loop_
_entity_poly.entity_id
_entity_poly.type
_entity_poly.pdbx_seq_one_letter_code
_entity_poly.pdbx_strand_id
1 'polypeptide(L)'
;MTPKFSLQPVLDYRETRVEILEIELGRLVQSQQHGKTFLEALQSSRNRLLEEMGRQQVGDVDLFMLSRLRSNLQMVNQRIAEQEARLAELARQIAEKQEEIVLAKQDAEALNKLKEHELERYRREEAQRENRLQDDIYIARAFRKSNGAA
;
A
#
# COMPACT_ATOMS: atom_id res chain seq x y z
N MET A 1 23.02 -27.76 -6.66
CA MET A 1 22.54 -26.75 -5.69
C MET A 1 21.83 -25.66 -6.48
N THR A 2 20.67 -25.19 -6.04
CA THR A 2 19.96 -24.09 -6.73
C THR A 2 20.85 -22.83 -6.75
N PRO A 3 21.01 -22.15 -7.89
CA PRO A 3 21.84 -20.95 -7.96
C PRO A 3 21.24 -19.87 -7.07
N LYS A 4 22.09 -19.18 -6.31
CA LYS A 4 21.67 -18.00 -5.55
C LYS A 4 21.52 -16.83 -6.52
N PHE A 5 20.36 -16.19 -6.50
CA PHE A 5 20.13 -14.97 -7.27
C PHE A 5 21.04 -13.85 -6.75
N SER A 6 21.86 -13.28 -7.63
CA SER A 6 22.90 -12.32 -7.26
C SER A 6 22.34 -11.03 -6.63
N LEU A 7 21.11 -10.65 -7.02
CA LEU A 7 20.42 -9.46 -6.54
C LEU A 7 19.36 -9.77 -5.47
N GLN A 8 19.40 -10.94 -4.83
CA GLN A 8 18.45 -11.29 -3.77
C GLN A 8 18.36 -10.24 -2.65
N PRO A 9 19.48 -9.69 -2.12
CA PRO A 9 19.40 -8.64 -1.09
C PRO A 9 18.70 -7.36 -1.56
N VAL A 10 18.83 -7.03 -2.84
CA VAL A 10 18.18 -5.85 -3.43
C VAL A 10 16.68 -6.10 -3.59
N LEU A 11 16.30 -7.31 -4.01
CA LEU A 11 14.91 -7.72 -4.09
C LEU A 11 14.24 -7.67 -2.71
N ASP A 12 14.87 -8.28 -1.69
CA ASP A 12 14.36 -8.27 -0.31
C ASP A 12 14.15 -6.83 0.20
N TYR A 13 15.12 -5.95 -0.05
CA TYR A 13 15.01 -4.54 0.31
C TYR A 13 13.82 -3.85 -0.38
N ARG A 14 13.58 -4.12 -1.67
CA ARG A 14 12.45 -3.53 -2.39
C ARG A 14 11.11 -4.05 -1.90
N GLU A 15 11.01 -5.34 -1.58
CA GLU A 15 9.82 -5.92 -0.99
C GLU A 15 9.53 -5.31 0.40
N THR A 16 10.54 -5.20 1.27
CA THR A 16 10.41 -4.50 2.56
C THR A 16 9.99 -3.03 2.37
N ARG A 17 10.52 -2.35 1.34
CA ARG A 17 10.12 -0.97 1.06
C ARG A 17 8.64 -0.85 0.69
N VAL A 18 8.10 -1.80 -0.09
CA VAL A 18 6.66 -1.86 -0.38
C VAL A 18 5.86 -2.02 0.91
N GLU A 19 6.25 -2.94 1.79
CA GLU A 19 5.57 -3.18 3.07
C GLU A 19 5.54 -1.91 3.95
N ILE A 20 6.66 -1.19 4.05
CA ILE A 20 6.74 0.07 4.80
C ILE A 20 5.75 1.10 4.25
N LEU A 21 5.69 1.26 2.93
CA LEU A 21 4.78 2.20 2.28
C LEU A 21 3.31 1.82 2.51
N GLU A 22 2.98 0.53 2.50
CA GLU A 22 1.63 0.04 2.80
C GLU A 22 1.23 0.32 4.26
N ILE A 23 2.17 0.18 5.21
CA ILE A 23 1.94 0.54 6.61
C ILE A 23 1.69 2.04 6.76
N GLU A 24 2.48 2.87 6.08
CA GLU A 24 2.29 4.33 6.07
C GLU A 24 0.93 4.72 5.49
N LEU A 25 0.54 4.12 4.37
CA LEU A 25 -0.79 4.30 3.79
C LEU A 25 -1.89 3.92 4.79
N GLY A 26 -1.74 2.79 5.49
CA GLY A 26 -2.67 2.37 6.53
C GLY A 26 -2.86 3.43 7.63
N ARG A 27 -1.78 4.06 8.07
CA ARG A 27 -1.83 5.16 9.06
C ARG A 27 -2.56 6.39 8.51
N LEU A 28 -2.30 6.76 7.26
CA LEU A 28 -2.98 7.90 6.61
C LEU A 28 -4.49 7.64 6.48
N VAL A 29 -4.89 6.44 6.06
CA VAL A 29 -6.29 6.05 5.94
C VAL A 29 -6.97 6.07 7.31
N GLN A 30 -6.32 5.55 8.35
CA GLN A 30 -6.85 5.61 9.71
C GLN A 30 -7.03 7.06 10.20
N SER A 31 -6.05 7.92 9.93
CA SER A 31 -6.13 9.35 10.26
C SER A 31 -7.29 10.03 9.54
N GLN A 32 -7.47 9.75 8.24
CA GLN A 32 -8.60 10.27 7.47
C GLN A 32 -9.93 9.79 8.04
N GLN A 33 -10.05 8.52 8.42
CA GLN A 33 -11.28 7.99 9.00
C GLN A 33 -11.61 8.66 10.34
N HIS A 34 -10.62 8.80 11.22
CA HIS A 34 -10.80 9.52 12.48
C HIS A 34 -11.20 10.99 12.24
N GLY A 35 -10.56 11.63 11.27
CA GLY A 35 -10.88 12.99 10.87
C GLY A 35 -12.31 13.16 10.33
N LYS A 36 -12.84 12.17 9.60
CA LYS A 36 -14.24 12.15 9.12
C LYS A 36 -15.23 12.04 10.29
N THR A 37 -14.99 11.13 11.22
CA THR A 37 -15.82 11.00 12.43
C THR A 37 -15.81 12.28 13.27
N PHE A 38 -14.65 12.94 13.37
CA PHE A 38 -14.57 14.23 14.06
C PHE A 38 -15.34 15.34 13.34
N LEU A 39 -15.28 15.38 12.00
CA LEU A 39 -16.07 16.32 11.20
C LEU A 39 -17.58 16.10 11.39
N GLU A 40 -18.05 14.86 11.38
CA GLU A 40 -19.46 14.51 11.65
C GLU A 40 -19.92 14.97 13.03
N ALA A 41 -19.06 14.84 14.05
CA ALA A 41 -19.34 15.34 15.39
C ALA A 41 -19.46 16.88 15.43
N LEU A 42 -18.58 17.59 14.71
CA LEU A 42 -18.65 19.06 14.58
C LEU A 42 -19.93 19.50 13.87
N GLN A 43 -20.28 18.84 12.76
CA GLN A 43 -21.51 19.12 12.00
C GLN A 43 -22.76 18.86 12.84
N SER A 44 -22.76 17.78 13.63
CA SER A 44 -23.82 17.49 14.58
C SER A 44 -23.94 18.59 15.65
N SER A 45 -22.81 19.07 16.18
CA SER A 45 -22.80 20.18 17.14
C SER A 45 -23.32 21.48 16.52
N ARG A 46 -22.96 21.77 15.27
CA ARG A 46 -23.46 22.92 14.52
C ARG A 46 -24.99 22.88 14.40
N ASN A 47 -25.54 21.73 14.02
CA ASN A 47 -26.98 21.57 13.85
C ASN A 47 -27.73 21.78 15.18
N ARG A 48 -27.22 21.24 16.29
CA ARG A 48 -27.81 21.47 17.63
C ARG A 48 -27.79 22.96 18.02
N LEU A 49 -26.70 23.67 17.75
CA LEU A 49 -26.61 25.12 18.01
C LEU A 49 -27.62 25.91 17.19
N LEU A 50 -27.84 25.54 15.92
CA LEU A 50 -28.85 26.16 15.06
C LEU A 50 -30.28 25.91 15.58
N GLU A 51 -30.58 24.68 16.01
CA GLU A 51 -31.87 24.34 16.63
C GLU A 51 -32.10 25.09 17.94
N GLU A 52 -31.06 25.23 18.78
CA GLU A 52 -31.13 26.01 20.01
C GLU A 52 -31.34 27.51 19.72
N MET A 53 -30.64 28.07 18.73
CA MET A 53 -30.86 29.44 18.28
C MET A 53 -32.30 29.65 17.80
N GLY A 54 -32.84 28.74 16.99
CA GLY A 54 -34.23 28.83 16.51
C GLY A 54 -35.24 28.83 17.66
N ARG A 55 -35.02 28.02 18.70
CA ARG A 55 -35.87 28.00 19.90
C ARG A 55 -35.79 29.29 20.71
N GLN A 56 -34.61 29.88 20.85
CA GLN A 56 -34.39 31.14 21.59
C GLN A 56 -34.92 32.39 20.85
N GLN A 57 -35.33 32.25 19.59
CA GLN A 57 -35.93 33.32 18.81
C GLN A 57 -37.46 33.35 18.88
N VAL A 58 -38.09 32.42 19.60
CA VAL A 58 -39.54 32.36 19.79
C VAL A 58 -39.90 32.90 21.17
N GLY A 59 -40.76 33.92 21.23
CA GLY A 59 -41.20 34.54 22.48
C GLY A 59 -40.27 35.67 22.92
N ASP A 60 -40.03 35.79 24.23
CA ASP A 60 -39.10 36.78 24.78
C ASP A 60 -37.66 36.40 24.44
N VAL A 61 -37.00 37.29 23.70
CA VAL A 61 -35.68 37.04 23.14
C VAL A 61 -34.59 37.48 24.11
N ASP A 62 -33.82 36.52 24.63
CA ASP A 62 -32.58 36.80 25.35
C ASP A 62 -31.44 37.08 24.37
N LEU A 63 -31.13 38.38 24.19
CA LEU A 63 -30.07 38.85 23.31
C LEU A 63 -28.67 38.37 23.74
N PHE A 64 -28.43 38.19 25.03
CA PHE A 64 -27.14 37.70 25.54
C PHE A 64 -26.94 36.24 25.17
N MET A 65 -27.97 35.41 25.37
CA MET A 65 -27.94 34.00 24.98
C MET A 65 -27.81 33.82 23.47
N LEU A 66 -28.51 34.62 22.65
CA LEU A 66 -28.34 34.59 21.20
C LEU A 66 -26.93 34.99 20.75
N SER A 67 -26.32 35.98 21.38
CA SER A 67 -24.95 36.40 21.08
C SER A 67 -23.94 35.29 21.38
N ARG A 68 -24.12 34.58 22.51
CA ARG A 68 -23.29 33.43 22.88
C ARG A 68 -23.43 32.28 21.88
N LEU A 69 -24.65 31.95 21.48
CA LEU A 69 -24.91 30.89 20.50
C LEU A 69 -24.30 31.22 19.13
N ARG A 70 -24.40 32.47 18.67
CA ARG A 70 -23.76 32.93 17.42
C ARG A 70 -22.24 32.80 17.48
N SER A 71 -21.62 33.22 18.58
CA SER A 71 -20.17 33.10 18.79
C SER A 71 -19.73 31.63 18.75
N ASN A 72 -20.46 30.74 19.44
CA ASN A 72 -20.20 29.30 19.41
C ASN A 72 -20.33 28.72 18.00
N LEU A 73 -21.37 29.13 17.26
CA LEU A 73 -21.61 28.68 15.89
C LEU A 73 -20.48 29.10 14.95
N GLN A 74 -20.00 30.34 15.07
CA GLN A 74 -18.83 30.82 14.31
C GLN A 74 -17.58 29.98 14.59
N MET A 75 -17.30 29.69 15.87
CA MET A 75 -16.17 28.85 16.26
C MET A 75 -16.30 27.43 15.70
N VAL A 76 -17.48 26.81 15.77
CA VAL A 76 -17.71 25.47 15.21
C VAL A 76 -17.55 25.47 13.69
N ASN A 77 -18.08 26.47 12.99
CA ASN A 77 -17.93 26.58 11.54
C ASN A 77 -16.47 26.75 11.12
N GLN A 78 -15.69 27.54 11.86
CA GLN A 78 -14.26 27.67 11.62
C GLN A 78 -13.54 26.33 11.77
N ARG A 79 -13.85 25.57 12.84
CA ARG A 79 -13.28 24.23 13.05
C ARG A 79 -13.69 23.23 11.97
N ILE A 80 -14.93 23.33 11.45
CA ILE A 80 -15.40 22.52 10.32
C ILE A 80 -14.54 22.81 9.08
N ALA A 81 -14.38 24.08 8.72
CA ALA A 81 -13.59 24.46 7.55
C ALA A 81 -12.12 24.01 7.66
N GLU A 82 -11.50 24.17 8.83
CA GLU A 82 -10.16 23.67 9.09
C GLU A 82 -10.07 22.14 8.99
N GLN A 83 -11.08 21.43 9.48
CA GLN A 83 -11.11 19.98 9.43
C GLN A 83 -11.33 19.46 8.01
N GLU A 84 -12.17 20.12 7.22
CA GLU A 84 -12.37 19.82 5.80
C GLU A 84 -11.07 20.04 5.00
N ALA A 85 -10.34 21.13 5.26
CA ALA A 85 -9.04 21.38 4.66
C ALA A 85 -8.01 20.29 5.02
N ARG A 86 -7.96 19.85 6.29
CA ARG A 86 -7.10 18.74 6.73
C ARG A 86 -7.47 17.42 6.04
N LEU A 87 -8.76 17.14 5.87
CA LEU A 87 -9.22 15.93 5.18
C LEU A 87 -8.87 15.94 3.69
N ALA A 88 -8.94 17.11 3.04
CA ALA A 88 -8.52 17.27 1.65
C ALA A 88 -7.01 17.02 1.49
N GLU A 89 -6.19 17.54 2.41
CA GLU A 89 -4.76 17.27 2.42
C GLU A 89 -4.43 15.79 2.67
N LEU A 90 -5.11 15.14 3.62
CA LEU A 90 -4.98 13.70 3.84
C LEU A 90 -5.37 12.89 2.59
N ALA A 91 -6.41 13.30 1.86
CA ALA A 91 -6.81 12.65 0.62
C ALA A 91 -5.73 12.77 -0.46
N ARG A 92 -5.08 13.94 -0.58
CA ARG A 92 -3.94 14.16 -1.47
C ARG A 92 -2.76 13.25 -1.10
N GLN A 93 -2.39 13.22 0.18
CA GLN A 93 -1.29 12.38 0.68
C GLN A 93 -1.55 10.88 0.47
N ILE A 94 -2.79 10.43 0.65
CA ILE A 94 -3.20 9.05 0.37
C ILE A 94 -3.00 8.72 -1.11
N ALA A 95 -3.44 9.59 -2.03
CA ALA A 95 -3.29 9.38 -3.46
C ALA A 95 -1.81 9.32 -3.88
N GLU A 96 -0.99 10.26 -3.38
CA GLU A 96 0.47 10.26 -3.62
C GLU A 96 1.13 8.98 -3.10
N LYS A 97 0.76 8.54 -1.88
CA LYS A 97 1.31 7.31 -1.30
C LYS A 97 0.88 6.06 -2.07
N GLN A 98 -0.33 6.03 -2.60
CA GLN A 98 -0.81 4.94 -3.46
C GLN A 98 0.01 4.85 -4.76
N GLU A 99 0.31 5.99 -5.39
CA GLU A 99 1.17 6.04 -6.56
C GLU A 99 2.59 5.56 -6.24
N GLU A 100 3.16 5.98 -5.10
CA GLU A 100 4.47 5.52 -4.63
C GLU A 100 4.52 4.00 -4.45
N ILE A 101 3.47 3.39 -3.88
CA ILE A 101 3.35 1.94 -3.73
C ILE A 101 3.31 1.25 -5.08
N VAL A 102 2.55 1.77 -6.05
CA VAL A 102 2.47 1.18 -7.39
C VAL A 102 3.85 1.14 -8.05
N LEU A 103 4.58 2.26 -8.01
CA LEU A 103 5.94 2.33 -8.55
C LEU A 103 6.89 1.36 -7.83
N ALA A 104 6.85 1.31 -6.49
CA ALA A 104 7.68 0.39 -5.71
C ALA A 104 7.37 -1.09 -6.02
N LYS A 105 6.10 -1.44 -6.24
CA LYS A 105 5.68 -2.79 -6.64
C LYS A 105 6.18 -3.15 -8.04
N GLN A 106 6.09 -2.23 -9.00
CA GLN A 106 6.63 -2.44 -10.35
C GLN A 106 8.14 -2.69 -10.32
N ASP A 107 8.88 -1.92 -9.50
CA ASP A 107 10.32 -2.07 -9.32
C ASP A 107 10.70 -3.42 -8.68
N ALA A 108 9.92 -3.90 -7.71
CA ALA A 108 10.12 -5.22 -7.11
C ALA A 108 9.79 -6.34 -8.10
N GLU A 109 8.69 -6.20 -8.85
CA GLU A 109 8.26 -7.19 -9.84
C GLU A 109 9.27 -7.36 -10.99
N ALA A 110 9.90 -6.26 -11.42
CA ALA A 110 10.96 -6.32 -12.43
C ALA A 110 12.15 -7.19 -11.98
N LEU A 111 12.55 -7.09 -10.71
CA LEU A 111 13.62 -7.95 -10.15
C LEU A 111 13.16 -9.40 -9.96
N ASN A 112 11.90 -9.62 -9.58
CA ASN A 112 11.34 -10.96 -9.49
C ASN A 112 11.34 -11.67 -10.86
N LYS A 113 10.94 -10.97 -11.93
CA LYS A 113 11.03 -11.50 -13.31
C LYS A 113 12.46 -11.82 -13.73
N LEU A 114 13.43 -10.98 -13.35
CA LEU A 114 14.84 -11.24 -13.61
C LEU A 114 15.33 -12.51 -12.89
N LYS A 115 14.97 -12.67 -11.63
CA LYS A 115 15.26 -13.87 -10.82
C LYS A 115 14.67 -15.13 -11.44
N GLU A 116 13.41 -15.08 -11.89
CA GLU A 116 12.73 -16.19 -12.57
C GLU A 116 13.48 -16.59 -13.85
N HIS A 117 13.87 -15.61 -14.67
CA HIS A 117 14.60 -15.86 -15.91
C HIS A 117 15.99 -16.48 -15.67
N GLU A 118 16.74 -16.02 -14.66
CA GLU A 118 18.03 -16.63 -14.29
C GLU A 118 17.87 -18.07 -13.81
N LEU A 119 16.84 -18.34 -13.01
CA LEU A 119 16.53 -19.67 -12.51
C LEU A 119 16.15 -20.63 -13.65
N GLU A 120 15.33 -20.16 -14.59
CA GLU A 120 14.98 -20.91 -15.80
C GLU A 120 16.21 -21.23 -16.64
N ARG A 121 17.06 -20.22 -16.89
CA ARG A 121 18.29 -20.41 -17.65
C ARG A 121 19.18 -21.47 -17.00
N TYR A 122 19.39 -21.39 -15.69
CA TYR A 122 20.15 -22.39 -14.95
C TYR A 122 19.55 -23.79 -15.09
N ARG A 123 18.23 -23.94 -14.93
CA ARG A 123 17.54 -25.24 -15.08
C ARG A 123 17.73 -25.82 -16.49
N ARG A 124 17.68 -24.99 -17.53
CA ARG A 124 17.93 -25.41 -18.91
C ARG A 124 19.39 -25.86 -19.11
N GLU A 125 20.35 -25.13 -18.55
CA GLU A 125 21.77 -25.48 -18.64
C GLU A 125 22.07 -26.80 -17.90
N GLU A 126 21.50 -27.03 -16.72
CA GLU A 126 21.64 -28.29 -15.98
C GLU A 126 21.02 -29.47 -16.73
N ALA A 127 19.80 -29.31 -17.26
CA ALA A 127 19.16 -30.35 -18.06
C ALA A 127 19.97 -30.73 -19.31
N GLN A 128 20.60 -29.74 -19.96
CA GLN A 128 21.51 -30.00 -21.09
C GLN A 128 22.78 -30.76 -20.65
N ARG A 129 23.35 -30.45 -19.49
CA ARG A 129 24.50 -31.19 -18.94
C ARG A 129 24.12 -32.63 -18.59
N GLU A 130 22.97 -32.82 -17.94
CA GLU A 130 22.48 -34.14 -17.56
C GLU A 130 22.21 -35.02 -18.78
N ASN A 131 21.55 -34.49 -19.81
CA ASN A 131 21.33 -35.22 -21.06
C ASN A 131 22.64 -35.65 -21.73
N ARG A 132 23.64 -34.76 -21.80
CA ARG A 132 24.97 -35.12 -22.35
C ARG A 132 25.64 -36.24 -21.56
N LEU A 133 25.58 -36.18 -20.23
CA LEU A 133 26.13 -37.23 -19.38
C LEU A 133 25.40 -38.57 -19.58
N GLN A 134 24.07 -38.55 -19.73
CA GLN A 134 23.29 -39.75 -20.03
C GLN A 134 23.69 -40.33 -21.39
N ASP A 135 23.77 -39.51 -22.43
CA ASP A 135 24.19 -39.93 -23.77
C ASP A 135 25.58 -40.60 -23.74
N ASP A 136 26.55 -40.00 -23.05
CA ASP A 136 27.89 -40.57 -22.89
C ASP A 136 27.86 -41.94 -22.18
N ILE A 137 27.03 -42.10 -21.15
CA ILE A 137 26.83 -43.38 -20.45
C ILE A 137 26.21 -44.42 -21.39
N TYR A 138 25.18 -44.05 -22.16
CA TYR A 138 24.53 -44.94 -23.12
C TYR A 138 25.51 -45.40 -24.21
N ILE A 139 26.30 -44.46 -24.76
CA ILE A 139 27.34 -44.74 -25.74
C ILE A 139 28.38 -45.71 -25.15
N ALA A 140 28.95 -45.42 -23.98
CA ALA A 140 29.94 -46.28 -23.33
C ALA A 140 29.40 -47.69 -22.99
N ARG A 141 28.11 -47.80 -22.66
CA ARG A 141 27.45 -49.09 -22.43
C ARG A 141 27.23 -49.87 -23.73
N ALA A 142 26.83 -49.19 -24.80
CA ALA A 142 26.67 -49.79 -26.13
C ALA A 142 28.01 -50.32 -26.67
N PHE A 143 29.08 -49.54 -26.55
CA PHE A 143 30.44 -49.95 -26.93
C PHE A 143 30.89 -51.20 -26.17
N ARG A 144 30.71 -51.24 -24.84
CA ARG A 144 31.03 -52.44 -24.03
C ARG A 144 30.24 -53.68 -24.44
N LYS A 145 28.96 -53.52 -24.82
CA LYS A 145 28.14 -54.64 -25.29
C LYS A 145 28.57 -55.14 -26.66
N SER A 146 29.06 -54.26 -27.55
CA SER A 146 29.58 -54.65 -28.86
C SER A 146 30.95 -55.34 -28.79
N ASN A 147 31.83 -54.93 -27.87
CA ASN A 147 33.16 -55.54 -27.69
C ASN A 147 33.17 -56.80 -26.82
N GLY A 148 32.09 -57.07 -26.07
CA GLY A 148 31.92 -58.31 -25.30
C GLY A 148 31.20 -59.43 -26.06
N ALA A 149 30.90 -59.24 -27.34
CA ALA A 149 30.24 -60.21 -28.22
C ALA A 149 31.19 -60.80 -29.29
N ALA A 150 32.50 -60.76 -29.02
CA ALA A 150 33.55 -61.43 -29.80
C ALA A 150 34.15 -62.58 -28.99
#